data_AF-A0A3B9EXD4-F1
#
_entry.id   AF-A0A3B9EXD4-F1
#
_cell.length_a   1.000
_cell.length_b   1.000
_cell.length_c   1.000
_cell.angle_alpha   90.00
_cell.angle_beta   90.00
_cell.angle_gamma   90.00
#
_symmetry.space_group_name_H-M   'P 1'
#
loop_
_entity.id
_entity.type
_entity.pdbx_description
1 polymer ?
#
loop_
_entity_poly.entity_id
_entity_poly.type
_entity_poly.pdbx_seq_one_letter_code
_entity_poly.pdbx_strand_id
1 'polypeptide(L)'
;MDISKLLKKAETSSFYRMLVSRGLNRMVPFNKPHRFKIEEVSGDHLKIKLPYRKRNLNHLKGLHACALATLAEVTSGFILVSKLNPKKYRLILQKLEMDYHYQGKMDA
;
A
#
# COMPACT_ATOMS: atom_id res chain seq x y z
N MET A 1 -11.31 -14.39 -5.57
CA MET A 1 -10.09 -14.05 -6.34
C MET A 1 -8.89 -14.55 -5.57
N ASP A 2 -7.98 -15.24 -6.24
CA ASP A 2 -6.77 -15.80 -5.62
C ASP A 2 -5.67 -14.73 -5.66
N ILE A 3 -5.55 -13.96 -4.58
CA ILE A 3 -4.65 -12.79 -4.47
C ILE A 3 -3.20 -13.23 -4.75
N SER A 4 -2.80 -14.39 -4.24
CA SER A 4 -1.45 -14.93 -4.40
C SER A 4 -1.09 -15.19 -5.87
N LYS A 5 -2.06 -15.63 -6.70
CA LYS A 5 -1.83 -15.80 -8.15
C LYS A 5 -1.66 -14.46 -8.87
N LEU A 6 -2.41 -13.43 -8.49
CA LEU A 6 -2.26 -12.09 -9.07
C LEU A 6 -0.93 -11.46 -8.69
N LEU A 7 -0.48 -11.66 -7.45
CA LEU A 7 0.82 -11.18 -6.98
C LEU A 7 1.97 -11.83 -7.72
N LYS A 8 1.94 -13.16 -7.90
CA LYS A 8 2.96 -13.87 -8.68
C LYS A 8 3.11 -13.35 -10.11
N LYS A 9 2.02 -12.92 -10.74
CA LYS A 9 2.07 -12.27 -12.07
C LYS A 9 2.58 -10.82 -12.00
N ALA A 10 2.31 -10.11 -10.90
CA ALA A 10 2.79 -8.75 -10.68
C ALA A 10 4.30 -8.69 -10.42
N GLU A 11 4.93 -9.78 -10.01
CA GLU A 11 6.40 -9.86 -9.88
C GLU A 11 7.09 -9.54 -11.22
N THR A 12 6.64 -10.20 -12.30
CA THR A 12 7.29 -10.10 -13.63
C THR A 12 6.65 -9.08 -14.56
N SER A 13 5.41 -8.64 -14.30
CA SER A 13 4.66 -7.81 -15.24
C SER A 13 4.20 -6.47 -14.65
N SER A 14 4.65 -5.38 -15.30
CA SER A 14 4.22 -4.01 -14.99
C SER A 14 2.72 -3.78 -15.17
N PHE A 15 2.10 -4.46 -16.14
CA PHE A 15 0.65 -4.41 -16.35
C PHE A 15 -0.10 -4.98 -15.15
N TYR A 16 0.35 -6.12 -14.63
CA TYR A 16 -0.27 -6.72 -13.44
C TYR A 16 0.00 -5.88 -12.19
N ARG A 17 1.18 -5.27 -12.02
CA ARG A 17 1.41 -4.28 -10.95
C ARG A 17 0.43 -3.12 -11.00
N MET A 18 0.18 -2.57 -12.19
CA MET A 18 -0.81 -1.51 -12.38
C MET A 18 -2.23 -1.98 -12.05
N LEU A 19 -2.61 -3.20 -12.45
CA LEU A 19 -3.93 -3.77 -12.19
C LEU A 19 -4.15 -3.99 -10.69
N VAL A 20 -3.16 -4.57 -9.99
CA VAL A 20 -3.21 -4.74 -8.53
C VAL A 20 -3.26 -3.39 -7.82
N SER A 21 -2.47 -2.40 -8.26
CA SER A 21 -2.53 -1.03 -7.72
C SER A 21 -3.92 -0.41 -7.87
N ARG A 22 -4.57 -0.60 -9.03
CA ARG A 22 -5.95 -0.13 -9.23
C ARG A 22 -6.95 -0.88 -8.35
N GLY A 23 -6.76 -2.19 -8.17
CA GLY A 23 -7.54 -3.01 -7.25
C GLY A 23 -7.44 -2.50 -5.82
N LEU A 24 -6.23 -2.30 -5.32
CA LEU A 24 -5.94 -1.77 -3.98
C LEU A 24 -6.65 -0.44 -3.71
N ASN A 25 -6.56 0.50 -4.65
CA ASN A 25 -7.18 1.81 -4.54
C ASN A 25 -8.72 1.78 -4.71
N ARG A 26 -9.30 0.70 -5.24
CA ARG A 26 -10.75 0.57 -5.48
C ARG A 26 -11.45 -0.24 -4.39
N MET A 27 -10.80 -1.30 -3.88
CA MET A 27 -11.36 -2.17 -2.86
C MET A 27 -11.45 -1.48 -1.50
N VAL A 28 -10.48 -0.60 -1.20
CA VAL A 28 -10.49 0.23 0.01
C VAL A 28 -10.80 1.66 -0.42
N PRO A 29 -12.04 2.17 -0.23
CA PRO A 29 -12.42 3.50 -0.67
C PRO A 29 -11.51 4.61 -0.13
N PHE A 30 -10.99 4.41 1.09
CA PHE A 30 -10.03 5.29 1.74
C PHE A 30 -8.69 5.42 0.96
N ASN A 31 -8.27 4.38 0.23
CA ASN A 31 -7.04 4.38 -0.55
C ASN A 31 -7.17 5.14 -1.88
N LYS A 32 -8.39 5.23 -2.44
CA LYS A 32 -8.68 5.90 -3.71
C LYS A 32 -8.08 7.31 -3.84
N PRO A 33 -8.25 8.22 -2.86
CA PRO A 33 -7.64 9.55 -2.92
C PRO A 33 -6.10 9.49 -2.92
N HIS A 34 -5.49 8.48 -2.30
CA HIS A 34 -4.03 8.37 -2.16
C HIS A 34 -3.31 7.96 -3.44
N ARG A 35 -3.94 7.12 -4.28
CA ARG A 35 -3.35 6.57 -5.52
C ARG A 35 -2.02 5.86 -5.25
N PHE A 36 -2.04 4.92 -4.31
CA PHE A 36 -0.92 4.03 -4.06
C PHE A 36 -0.51 3.29 -5.34
N LYS A 37 0.79 3.16 -5.57
CA LYS A 37 1.35 2.44 -6.72
C LYS A 37 2.28 1.34 -6.24
N ILE A 38 2.06 0.13 -6.70
CA ILE A 38 2.97 -0.99 -6.45
C ILE A 38 4.12 -0.86 -7.44
N GLU A 39 5.31 -0.57 -6.93
CA GLU A 39 6.54 -0.44 -7.73
C GLU A 39 7.22 -1.80 -7.89
N GLU A 40 7.30 -2.56 -6.79
CA GLU A 40 7.96 -3.87 -6.74
C GLU A 40 7.13 -4.86 -5.93
N VAL A 41 7.09 -6.12 -6.40
CA VAL A 41 6.52 -7.27 -5.69
C VAL A 41 7.47 -8.44 -5.93
N SER A 42 7.82 -9.17 -4.88
CA SER A 42 8.56 -10.42 -4.99
C SER A 42 8.40 -11.20 -3.69
N GLY A 43 7.84 -12.41 -3.68
CA GLY A 43 7.90 -13.33 -2.53
C GLY A 43 7.50 -12.72 -1.17
N ASP A 44 8.48 -12.19 -0.44
CA ASP A 44 8.39 -11.57 0.90
C ASP A 44 8.65 -10.04 0.89
N HIS A 45 8.79 -9.45 -0.29
CA HIS A 45 9.08 -8.03 -0.53
C HIS A 45 7.95 -7.37 -1.32
N LEU A 46 7.56 -6.19 -0.84
CA LEU A 46 6.57 -5.33 -1.48
C LEU A 46 6.98 -3.89 -1.29
N LYS A 47 6.99 -3.14 -2.39
CA LYS A 47 7.22 -1.71 -2.37
C LYS A 47 6.02 -0.99 -2.96
N ILE A 48 5.36 -0.21 -2.11
CA ILE A 48 4.26 0.65 -2.51
C ILE A 48 4.72 2.10 -2.38
N LYS A 49 4.39 2.92 -3.38
CA LYS A 49 4.65 4.34 -3.43
C LYS A 49 3.40 5.15 -3.09
N LEU A 50 3.55 6.15 -2.23
CA LEU A 50 2.62 7.24 -2.00
C LEU A 50 3.08 8.47 -2.80
N PRO A 51 2.34 8.87 -3.84
CA PRO A 51 2.75 10.01 -4.66
C PRO A 51 2.64 11.33 -3.89
N TYR A 52 3.61 12.22 -4.11
CA TYR A 52 3.61 13.60 -3.65
C TYR A 52 2.68 14.45 -4.52
N ARG A 53 1.45 14.59 -4.05
CA ARG A 53 0.37 15.28 -4.78
C ARG A 53 -0.53 16.01 -3.81
N LYS A 54 -1.22 17.05 -4.30
CA LYS A 54 -2.11 17.92 -3.50
C LYS A 54 -3.04 17.18 -2.51
N ARG A 55 -3.63 16.04 -2.92
CA ARG A 55 -4.54 15.26 -2.05
C ARG A 55 -3.85 14.50 -0.90
N ASN A 56 -2.54 14.31 -1.00
CA ASN A 56 -1.71 13.63 -0.01
C ASN A 56 -0.91 14.63 0.83
N LEU A 57 -1.04 15.93 0.58
CA LEU A 57 -0.32 16.95 1.34
C LEU A 57 -1.09 17.37 2.59
N ASN A 58 -0.35 17.66 3.64
CA ASN A 58 -0.82 18.45 4.77
C ASN A 58 -0.77 19.96 4.47
N HIS A 59 -1.18 20.77 5.44
CA HIS A 59 -1.19 22.23 5.36
C HIS A 59 0.21 22.87 5.20
N LEU A 60 1.29 22.14 5.51
CA LEU A 60 2.69 22.57 5.36
C LEU A 60 3.31 22.15 4.02
N LYS A 61 2.50 21.66 3.07
CA LYS A 61 2.97 21.08 1.80
C LYS A 61 4.01 19.98 2.05
N GLY A 62 3.77 19.09 3.00
CA GLY A 62 4.48 17.81 3.13
C GLY A 62 3.47 16.67 3.06
N LEU A 63 3.92 15.44 2.88
CA LEU A 63 3.04 14.28 2.93
C LEU A 63 2.30 14.22 4.26
N HIS A 64 1.00 13.95 4.21
CA HIS A 64 0.14 13.89 5.37
C HIS A 64 0.51 12.70 6.25
N ALA A 65 0.59 12.93 7.56
CA ALA A 65 0.95 11.90 8.54
C ALA A 65 0.10 10.64 8.40
N CYS A 66 -1.23 10.79 8.42
CA CYS A 66 -2.14 9.65 8.21
C CYS A 66 -1.98 8.94 6.85
N ALA A 67 -1.57 9.66 5.79
CA ALA A 67 -1.34 9.02 4.48
C ALA A 67 -0.08 8.14 4.51
N LEU A 68 0.97 8.60 5.21
CA LEU A 68 2.18 7.81 5.47
C LEU A 68 1.89 6.60 6.38
N ALA A 69 1.09 6.78 7.44
CA ALA A 69 0.65 5.68 8.30
C ALA A 69 -0.13 4.63 7.52
N THR A 70 -1.04 5.07 6.65
CA THR A 70 -1.82 4.18 5.76
C THR A 70 -0.91 3.47 4.76
N LEU A 71 0.12 4.14 4.23
CA LEU A 71 1.10 3.49 3.36
C LEU A 71 1.80 2.33 4.09
N ALA A 72 2.22 2.55 5.35
CA ALA A 72 2.86 1.52 6.17
C ALA A 72 1.91 0.36 6.50
N GLU A 73 0.69 0.68 6.94
CA GLU A 73 -0.36 -0.30 7.22
C GLU A 73 -0.68 -1.16 5.99
N VAL A 74 -0.92 -0.52 4.84
CA VAL A 74 -1.28 -1.22 3.61
C VAL A 74 -0.13 -2.08 3.13
N THR A 75 1.11 -1.58 3.15
CA THR A 75 2.27 -2.34 2.67
C THR A 75 2.51 -3.59 3.53
N SER A 76 2.52 -3.43 4.86
CA SER A 76 2.71 -4.55 5.80
C SER A 76 1.55 -5.55 5.77
N GLY A 77 0.31 -5.05 5.85
CA GLY A 77 -0.89 -5.89 5.83
C GLY A 77 -1.05 -6.66 4.52
N PHE A 78 -0.66 -6.08 3.39
CA PHE A 78 -0.78 -6.74 2.10
C PHE A 78 0.20 -7.91 1.93
N ILE A 79 1.44 -7.77 2.41
CA ILE A 79 2.37 -8.91 2.49
C ILE A 79 1.78 -10.01 3.38
N LEU A 80 1.27 -9.67 4.57
CA LEU A 80 0.72 -10.64 5.51
C LEU A 80 -0.47 -11.41 4.92
N VAL A 81 -1.42 -10.70 4.30
CA VAL A 81 -2.58 -11.31 3.64
C VAL A 81 -2.19 -12.15 2.42
N SER A 82 -1.06 -11.83 1.75
CA SER A 82 -0.59 -12.63 0.61
C SER A 82 -0.14 -14.04 1.00
N LYS A 83 0.29 -14.23 2.26
CA LYS A 83 0.78 -15.50 2.82
C LYS A 83 -0.27 -16.27 3.60
N LEU A 84 -1.28 -15.58 4.13
CA LEU A 84 -2.31 -16.18 4.97
C LEU A 84 -3.56 -16.53 4.15
N ASN A 85 -4.17 -17.69 4.46
CA ASN A 85 -5.42 -18.08 3.83
C ASN A 85 -6.60 -17.33 4.49
N PRO A 86 -7.28 -16.41 3.79
CA PRO A 86 -8.37 -15.62 4.37
C PRO A 86 -9.61 -16.45 4.72
N LYS A 87 -9.73 -17.70 4.23
CA LYS A 87 -10.79 -18.62 4.64
C LYS A 87 -10.51 -19.25 6.01
N LYS A 88 -9.24 -19.28 6.45
CA LYS A 88 -8.82 -19.87 7.72
C LYS A 88 -8.57 -18.82 8.80
N TYR A 89 -8.08 -17.65 8.42
CA TYR A 89 -7.64 -16.61 9.33
C TYR A 89 -8.36 -15.29 9.05
N ARG A 90 -8.80 -14.61 10.12
CA ARG A 90 -9.28 -13.22 10.08
C ARG A 90 -8.26 -12.34 10.79
N LEU A 91 -7.81 -11.30 10.11
CA LEU A 91 -6.80 -10.37 10.62
C LEU A 91 -7.46 -9.06 11.00
N ILE A 92 -6.96 -8.45 12.07
CA ILE A 92 -7.29 -7.09 12.46
C ILE A 92 -6.01 -6.41 12.94
N LEU A 93 -5.76 -5.18 12.48
CA LEU A 93 -4.65 -4.38 12.96
C LEU A 93 -4.99 -3.90 14.38
N GLN A 94 -4.23 -4.38 15.37
CA GLN A 94 -4.47 -4.02 16.78
C GLN A 94 -3.68 -2.77 17.21
N LYS A 95 -2.44 -2.63 16.74
CA LYS A 95 -1.53 -1.55 17.13
C LYS A 95 -0.71 -1.10 15.93
N LEU A 96 -0.57 0.21 15.77
CA LEU A 96 0.31 0.85 14.82
C LEU A 96 1.04 1.99 15.54
N GLU A 97 2.37 1.96 15.50
CA GLU A 97 3.22 3.00 16.05
C GLU A 97 4.08 3.56 14.93
N MET A 98 4.32 4.87 14.97
CA MET A 98 4.97 5.55 13.87
C MET A 98 5.71 6.80 14.34
N ASP A 99 7.00 6.85 14.03
CA ASP A 99 7.87 7.99 14.30
C ASP A 99 8.09 8.81 13.03
N TYR A 100 7.95 10.13 13.14
CA TYR A 100 8.09 11.05 12.03
C TYR A 100 9.40 11.83 12.16
N HIS A 101 10.46 11.32 11.52
CA HIS A 101 11.79 11.93 11.60
C HIS A 101 11.90 13.24 10.82
N TYR A 102 11.29 13.31 9.63
CA TYR A 102 11.38 14.45 8.72
C TYR A 102 10.08 14.68 7.96
N GLN A 103 9.92 15.88 7.42
CA GLN A 103 8.78 16.21 6.57
C GLN A 103 8.93 15.56 5.19
N GLY A 104 7.94 14.74 4.77
CA GLY A 104 7.93 14.13 3.44
C GLY A 104 7.71 15.15 2.32
N LYS A 105 8.76 15.60 1.65
CA LYS A 105 8.72 16.59 0.55
C LYS A 105 8.79 15.99 -0.86
N MET A 106 8.74 14.66 -0.95
CA MET A 106 8.84 13.90 -2.19
C MET A 106 7.94 12.66 -2.12
N ASP A 107 7.86 11.88 -3.21
CA ASP A 107 7.20 10.58 -3.19
C ASP A 107 7.80 9.72 -2.07
N ALA A 108 6.94 9.06 -1.29
CA ALA A 108 7.34 8.10 -0.26
C ALA A 108 7.14 6.66 -0.77
#